data_AF-A0A943RMB2-F1
#
_entry.id   AF-A0A943RMB2-F1
#
_cell.length_a   1.000
_cell.length_b   1.000
_cell.length_c   1.000
_cell.angle_alpha   90.00
_cell.angle_beta   90.00
_cell.angle_gamma   90.00
#
_symmetry.space_group_name_H-M   'P 1'
#
loop_
_entity.id
_entity.type
_entity.pdbx_description
1 polymer ?
#
loop_
_entity_poly.entity_id
_entity_poly.type
_entity_poly.pdbx_seq_one_letter_code
_entity_poly.pdbx_strand_id
1 'polypeptide(L)' 'MNIINIGILAHVDAGKTTLTESLLYASGAISEPGSVEKGT' A
#
# COMPACT_ATOMS: atom_id res chain seq x y z
N MET A 1 -2.07 -5.57 -23.70
CA MET A 1 -1.72 -5.14 -22.33
C MET A 1 -2.75 -5.76 -21.41
N ASN A 2 -2.35 -6.61 -20.46
CA ASN A 2 -3.29 -7.25 -19.54
C ASN A 2 -3.26 -6.47 -18.22
N ILE A 3 -4.19 -5.53 -18.06
CA ILE A 3 -4.26 -4.66 -16.88
C ILE A 3 -5.15 -5.34 -15.84
N ILE A 4 -4.67 -5.42 -14.60
CA ILE A 4 -5.42 -5.95 -13.46
C ILE A 4 -5.62 -4.82 -12.46
N ASN A 5 -6.88 -4.56 -12.10
CA ASN A 5 -7.25 -3.60 -11.07
C ASN A 5 -7.60 -4.36 -9.79
N ILE A 6 -6.99 -3.99 -8.66
CA ILE A 6 -7.17 -4.67 -7.37
C ILE A 6 -7.55 -3.63 -6.31
N GLY A 7 -8.43 -3.99 -5.38
CA GLY A 7 -8.77 -3.19 -4.21
C GLY A 7 -8.51 -3.96 -2.91
N ILE A 8 -8.00 -3.27 -1.89
CA ILE A 8 -7.76 -3.84 -0.56
C ILE A 8 -8.90 -3.41 0.37
N LEU A 9 -9.77 -4.35 0.74
CA LEU A 9 -10.85 -4.14 1.72
C LEU A 9 -10.49 -4.82 3.04
N ALA A 10 -10.63 -4.09 4.14
CA ALA A 10 -10.42 -4.61 5.49
C ALA A 10 -11.11 -3.71 6.52
N HIS A 11 -11.31 -4.24 7.73
CA HIS A 11 -11.84 -3.52 8.88
C HIS A 11 -11.05 -2.24 9.20
N VAL A 12 -11.65 -1.30 9.94
CA VAL A 12 -10.94 -0.08 10.37
C VAL A 12 -9.66 -0.46 11.11
N ASP A 13 -8.58 0.26 10.82
CA ASP A 13 -7.23 0.07 11.40
C ASP A 13 -6.57 -1.31 11.18
N ALA A 14 -7.09 -2.14 10.27
CA ALA A 14 -6.49 -3.44 9.91
C ALA A 14 -5.20 -3.34 9.06
N GLY A 15 -4.60 -2.15 8.92
CA GLY A 15 -3.32 -1.99 8.20
C GLY A 15 -3.41 -1.95 6.68
N LYS A 16 -4.57 -1.58 6.09
CA LYS A 16 -4.74 -1.47 4.63
C LYS A 16 -3.70 -0.55 3.99
N THR A 17 -3.46 0.62 4.60
CA THR A 17 -2.48 1.60 4.12
C THR A 17 -1.07 1.03 4.18
N THR A 18 -0.70 0.40 5.29
CA THR A 18 0.62 -0.24 5.47
C THR A 18 0.88 -1.35 4.46
N LEU A 19 -0.14 -2.15 4.14
CA LEU A 19 -0.02 -3.19 3.12
C LEU A 19 0.16 -2.59 1.72
N THR A 20 -0.58 -1.54 1.38
CA THR A 20 -0.42 -0.83 0.10
C THR A 20 1.00 -0.29 -0.06
N GLU A 21 1.53 0.39 0.97
CA GLU A 21 2.91 0.90 0.97
C GLU A 21 3.94 -0.22 0.77
N SER A 22 3.75 -1.36 1.45
CA SER A 22 4.63 -2.52 1.32
C SER A 22 4.63 -3.09 -0.10
N LEU A 23 3.45 -3.14 -0.76
CA LEU A 23 3.32 -3.61 -2.15
C LEU A 23 3.97 -2.63 -3.13
N LEU A 24 3.77 -1.33 -2.94
CA LEU A 24 4.39 -0.30 -3.78
C LEU A 24 5.92 -0.33 -3.65
N TYR A 25 6.43 -0.48 -2.43
CA TYR A 25 7.87 -0.60 -2.19
C TYR A 25 8.44 -1.88 -2.78
N ALA A 26 7.80 -3.03 -2.53
CA ALA A 26 8.26 -4.33 -3.06
C ALA A 26 8.23 -4.40 -4.59
N SER A 27 7.34 -3.65 -5.24
CA SER A 27 7.29 -3.54 -6.71
C SER A 27 8.26 -2.52 -7.29
N GLY A 28 8.98 -1.75 -6.45
CA GLY A 28 9.87 -0.68 -6.90
C GLY A 28 9.16 0.56 -7.42
N ALA A 29 7.84 0.69 -7.17
CA ALA A 29 7.07 1.87 -7.55
C ALA A 29 7.41 3.09 -6.68
N ILE A 30 7.85 2.86 -5.44
CA ILE A 30 8.35 3.87 -4.52
C ILE A 30 9.70 3.44 -3.93
N SER A 31 10.55 4.41 -3.62
CA SER A 31 11.90 4.17 -3.07
C SER A 31 11.92 3.87 -1.58
N GLU A 32 10.88 4.26 -0.84
CA GLU A 32 10.73 4.05 0.60
C GLU A 32 9.24 3.99 0.98
N PRO A 33 8.85 3.16 1.96
CA PRO A 33 7.47 3.13 2.45
C PRO A 33 7.16 4.32 3.36
N GLY A 34 5.93 4.83 3.26
CA GLY A 34 5.37 5.86 4.15
C GLY A 34 5.06 5.37 5.56
N SER A 35 4.49 6.25 6.37
CA SER A 35 4.19 5.99 7.79
C SER A 35 2.83 6.57 8.17
N VAL A 36 1.95 5.69 8.64
CA VAL A 36 0.61 6.07 9.11
C VAL A 36 0.67 7.04 10.29
N GLU A 37 1.62 6.84 11.22
CA GLU A 37 1.79 7.73 12.37
C GLU A 37 2.21 9.15 11.96
N LYS A 38 3.01 9.27 10.90
CA LYS A 38 3.50 10.56 10.40
C LYS A 38 2.57 11.21 9.37
N GLY A 39 1.61 10.46 8.82
CA GLY A 39 0.75 10.92 7.74
C GLY A 39 1.49 11.19 6.42
N THR A 40 2.62 10.50 6.21
CA THR A 40 3.49 10.60 5.03
C THR A 40 3.29 9.41 4.12
#